data_AF-A0A420WSH6-F1
#
_entry.id   AF-A0A420WSH6-F1
#
_cell.length_a   1.000
_cell.length_b   1.000
_cell.length_c   1.000
_cell.angle_alpha   90.00
_cell.angle_beta   90.00
_cell.angle_gamma   90.00
#
_symmetry.space_group_name_H-M   'P 1'
#
loop_
_entity.id
_entity.type
_entity.pdbx_description
1 polymer ?
#
loop_
_entity_poly.entity_id
_entity_poly.type
_entity_poly.pdbx_seq_one_letter_code
_entity_poly.pdbx_strand_id
1 'polypeptide(L)'
;MVRTASKKMNMDDLPTLRDALIEATLPHIAFDGWAAQALRHGAVDLELPPEAVERAFPGGAADAVAHFIAKADREMLDALDKMDLPSMKVRDRIATAIRVRLEQAADHKEAVRKALAFTALPQYAGLALKSLYRTVDAIWYAAGDTATDYNFYTKRALLAGVYSATLLYWLEDKSEGHEATWTFLDRRIANVMSIPKLTGKLRGVAGKLPNPFLLFRGPKGGRRGPFRPAA
;
A
#
# COMPACT_ATOMS: atom_id res chain seq x y z
N MET A 1 39.79 20.10 14.26
CA MET A 1 38.91 19.85 15.42
C MET A 1 37.56 20.51 15.14
N VAL A 2 36.69 19.84 14.39
CA VAL A 2 35.34 20.33 14.07
C VAL A 2 34.38 19.59 15.01
N ARG A 3 33.80 20.31 15.97
CA ARG A 3 32.73 19.82 16.83
C ARG A 3 31.50 19.59 15.95
N THR A 4 31.24 18.33 15.60
CA THR A 4 29.90 17.91 15.16
C THR A 4 28.99 18.06 16.36
N ALA A 5 28.17 19.11 16.37
CA ALA A 5 27.13 19.28 17.38
C ALA A 5 26.16 18.10 17.25
N SER A 6 26.20 17.17 18.22
CA SER A 6 25.14 16.20 18.42
C SER A 6 23.87 16.99 18.71
N LYS A 7 23.01 17.13 17.70
CA LYS A 7 21.66 17.67 17.87
C LYS A 7 20.95 16.70 18.81
N LYS A 8 20.87 17.05 20.10
CA LYS A 8 20.05 16.31 21.07
C LYS A 8 18.67 16.16 20.43
N MET A 9 18.27 14.92 20.22
CA MET A 9 17.00 14.57 19.59
C MET A 9 15.89 15.11 20.52
N ASN A 10 15.05 16.01 20.01
CA ASN A 10 14.05 16.68 20.84
C ASN A 10 12.85 15.74 21.06
N MET A 11 12.84 15.03 22.19
CA MET A 11 11.77 14.09 22.58
C MET A 11 10.46 14.76 23.03
N ASP A 12 10.40 16.09 22.99
CA ASP A 12 9.16 16.86 23.19
C ASP A 12 8.32 16.94 21.92
N ASP A 13 8.95 16.81 20.75
CA ASP A 13 8.26 16.74 19.46
C ASP A 13 7.62 15.35 19.27
N LEU A 14 6.29 15.31 19.14
CA LEU A 14 5.54 14.06 19.13
C LEU A 14 5.91 13.13 17.95
N PRO A 15 6.06 13.60 16.69
CA PRO A 15 6.58 12.78 15.60
C PRO A 15 7.95 12.17 15.90
N THR A 16 8.89 12.98 16.40
CA THR A 16 10.25 12.53 16.76
C THR A 16 10.21 11.46 17.86
N LEU A 17 9.40 11.68 18.90
CA LEU A 17 9.19 10.71 19.98
C LEU A 17 8.64 9.38 19.45
N ARG A 18 7.62 9.43 18.59
CA ARG A 18 7.00 8.23 18.02
C ARG A 18 7.98 7.44 17.16
N ASP A 19 8.76 8.11 16.33
CA ASP A 19 9.79 7.47 15.51
C ASP A 19 10.83 6.78 16.41
N ALA A 20 11.36 7.48 17.43
CA ALA A 20 12.33 6.92 18.36
C ALA A 20 11.77 5.71 19.13
N LEU A 21 10.54 5.81 19.66
CA LEU A 21 9.89 4.71 20.38
C LEU A 21 9.67 3.49 19.49
N ILE A 22 9.25 3.67 18.23
CA ILE A 22 9.11 2.53 17.32
C ILE A 22 10.44 1.83 17.12
N GLU A 23 11.51 2.56 16.79
CA GLU A 23 12.84 1.99 16.59
C GLU A 23 13.33 1.19 17.80
N ALA A 24 13.22 1.78 18.99
CA ALA A 24 13.58 1.09 20.24
C ALA A 24 12.67 -0.12 20.54
N THR A 25 11.44 -0.12 20.05
CA THR A 25 10.50 -1.24 20.25
C THR A 25 10.78 -2.42 19.32
N LEU A 26 11.29 -2.20 18.09
CA LEU A 26 11.43 -3.24 17.07
C LEU A 26 12.13 -4.53 17.54
N PRO A 27 13.22 -4.48 18.32
CA PRO A 27 13.88 -5.69 18.84
C PRO A 27 12.99 -6.55 19.76
N HIS A 28 12.07 -5.92 20.49
CA HIS A 28 11.17 -6.60 21.44
C HIS A 28 9.99 -7.29 20.77
N ILE A 29 9.60 -6.82 19.57
CA ILE A 29 8.40 -7.29 18.85
C ILE A 29 8.51 -8.76 18.43
N ALA A 30 9.73 -9.26 18.17
CA ALA A 30 9.92 -10.65 17.79
C ALA A 30 9.35 -11.61 18.85
N PHE A 31 9.50 -11.26 20.13
CA PHE A 31 9.02 -12.04 21.27
C PHE A 31 7.64 -11.59 21.76
N ASP A 32 7.49 -10.30 22.10
CA ASP A 32 6.29 -9.76 22.73
C ASP A 32 5.15 -9.47 21.74
N GLY A 33 5.47 -9.39 20.43
CA GLY A 33 4.55 -8.91 19.41
C GLY A 33 4.22 -7.42 19.55
N TRP A 34 3.24 -6.96 18.78
CA TRP A 34 2.71 -5.60 18.91
C TRP A 34 1.79 -5.51 20.12
N ALA A 35 2.37 -5.23 21.28
CA ALA A 35 1.67 -5.14 22.56
C ALA A 35 2.22 -3.99 23.42
N ALA A 36 1.44 -3.59 24.44
CA ALA A 36 1.84 -2.54 25.36
C ALA A 36 3.16 -2.87 26.10
N GLN A 37 3.45 -4.15 26.32
CA GLN A 37 4.70 -4.59 26.94
C GLN A 37 5.92 -4.26 26.07
N ALA A 38 5.89 -4.60 24.78
CA ALA A 38 6.96 -4.27 23.84
C ALA A 38 7.24 -2.77 23.79
N LEU A 39 6.18 -1.95 23.74
CA LEU A 39 6.30 -0.48 23.75
C LEU A 39 6.93 0.06 25.03
N ARG A 40 6.58 -0.53 26.19
CA ARG A 40 7.22 -0.18 27.47
C ARG A 40 8.69 -0.58 27.50
N HIS A 41 9.07 -1.73 26.94
CA HIS A 41 10.49 -2.10 26.81
C HIS A 41 11.24 -1.09 25.93
N GLY A 42 10.67 -0.68 24.80
CA GLY A 42 11.27 0.37 23.96
C GLY A 42 11.40 1.72 24.69
N ALA A 43 10.45 2.09 25.55
CA ALA A 43 10.57 3.29 26.38
C ALA A 43 11.69 3.17 27.43
N VAL A 44 11.85 1.99 28.04
CA VAL A 44 12.93 1.71 28.99
C VAL A 44 14.30 1.83 28.31
N ASP A 45 14.45 1.30 27.09
CA ASP A 45 15.69 1.40 26.31
C ASP A 45 16.08 2.84 25.97
N LEU A 46 15.09 3.74 25.89
CA LEU A 46 15.28 5.17 25.67
C LEU A 46 15.36 5.98 26.97
N GLU A 47 15.34 5.33 28.12
CA GLU A 47 15.29 5.96 29.45
C GLU A 47 14.10 6.94 29.60
N LEU A 48 12.98 6.63 28.94
CA LEU A 48 11.75 7.44 28.97
C LEU A 48 10.80 6.96 30.07
N PRO A 49 10.01 7.88 30.67
CA PRO A 49 9.01 7.52 31.65
C PRO A 49 7.84 6.75 30.98
N PRO A 50 7.13 5.86 31.68
CA PRO A 50 6.05 5.05 31.10
C PRO A 50 4.96 5.86 30.39
N GLU A 51 4.66 7.06 30.90
CA GLU A 51 3.68 8.00 30.35
C GLU A 51 4.06 8.47 28.94
N ALA A 52 5.33 8.36 28.54
CA ALA A 52 5.76 8.69 27.18
C ALA A 52 5.10 7.77 26.14
N VAL A 53 4.87 6.49 26.48
CA VAL A 53 4.19 5.54 25.58
C VAL A 53 2.72 5.93 25.41
N GLU A 54 2.02 6.22 26.50
CA GLU A 54 0.60 6.60 26.46
C GLU A 54 0.40 7.94 25.74
N ARG A 55 1.34 8.89 25.94
CA ARG A 55 1.37 10.15 25.19
C ARG A 55 1.62 9.93 23.70
N ALA A 56 2.54 9.03 23.36
CA ALA A 56 2.89 8.74 21.98
C ALA A 56 1.78 7.98 21.25
N PHE A 57 1.19 6.98 21.89
CA PHE A 57 0.27 6.00 21.29
C PHE A 57 -0.96 5.80 22.20
N PRO A 58 -1.89 6.77 22.27
CA PRO A 58 -3.09 6.66 23.09
C PRO A 58 -4.03 5.52 22.64
N GLY A 59 -3.98 5.11 21.36
CA GLY A 59 -4.62 3.91 20.85
C GLY A 59 -3.80 2.62 21.04
N GLY A 60 -2.73 2.68 21.82
CA GLY A 60 -1.83 1.57 22.14
C GLY A 60 -1.16 0.96 20.92
N ALA A 61 -1.12 -0.37 20.87
CA ALA A 61 -0.45 -1.12 19.80
C ALA A 61 -0.99 -0.81 18.40
N ALA A 62 -2.28 -0.47 18.27
CA ALA A 62 -2.86 -0.09 16.97
C ALA A 62 -2.21 1.19 16.43
N ASP A 63 -2.08 2.23 17.26
CA ASP A 63 -1.42 3.48 16.87
C ASP A 63 0.06 3.24 16.54
N ALA A 64 0.74 2.39 17.33
CA ALA A 64 2.13 2.03 17.10
C ALA A 64 2.33 1.30 15.76
N VAL A 65 1.49 0.32 15.44
CA VAL A 65 1.52 -0.39 14.15
C VAL A 65 1.25 0.58 12.99
N ALA A 66 0.23 1.45 13.12
CA ALA A 66 -0.07 2.44 12.10
C ALA A 66 1.11 3.40 11.87
N HIS A 67 1.76 3.83 12.96
CA HIS A 67 2.94 4.69 12.91
C HIS A 67 4.14 3.98 12.29
N PHE A 68 4.40 2.73 12.64
CA PHE A 68 5.45 1.90 12.04
C PHE A 68 5.30 1.78 10.52
N ILE A 69 4.09 1.46 10.04
CA ILE A 69 3.82 1.40 8.59
C ILE A 69 3.99 2.80 7.96
N ALA A 70 3.57 3.85 8.66
CA ALA A 70 3.70 5.22 8.15
C ALA A 70 5.12 5.75 8.09
N LYS A 71 5.93 5.42 9.08
CA LYS A 71 7.35 5.73 9.10
C LYS A 71 8.05 5.08 7.93
N ALA A 72 7.85 3.78 7.72
CA ALA A 72 8.52 3.08 6.63
C ALA A 72 8.07 3.54 5.23
N ASP A 73 6.85 4.06 5.07
CA ASP A 73 6.45 4.70 3.81
C ASP A 73 7.15 6.06 3.60
N ARG A 74 7.37 6.84 4.67
CA ARG A 74 8.16 8.09 4.59
C ARG A 74 9.61 7.78 4.22
N GLU A 75 10.21 6.79 4.87
CA GLU A 75 11.59 6.36 4.59
C GLU A 75 11.76 5.81 3.18
N MET A 76 10.74 5.11 2.65
CA MET A 76 10.72 4.71 1.25
C MET A 76 10.77 5.93 0.34
N LEU A 77 9.92 6.94 0.57
CA LEU A 77 9.92 8.18 -0.24
C LEU A 77 11.26 8.92 -0.12
N ASP A 78 11.79 9.10 1.09
CA ASP A 78 13.08 9.76 1.34
C ASP A 78 14.25 9.05 0.65
N ALA A 79 14.18 7.73 0.51
CA ALA A 79 15.18 6.95 -0.21
C ALA A 79 15.01 7.08 -1.72
N LEU A 80 13.77 7.08 -2.22
CA LEU A 80 13.45 7.21 -3.63
C LEU A 80 13.79 8.59 -4.19
N ASP A 81 13.64 9.66 -3.40
CA ASP A 81 14.00 11.03 -3.78
C ASP A 81 15.49 11.21 -4.06
N LYS A 82 16.34 10.29 -3.56
CA LYS A 82 17.79 10.27 -3.80
C LYS A 82 18.16 9.47 -5.05
N MET A 83 17.18 8.88 -5.74
CA MET A 83 17.38 8.06 -6.94
C MET A 83 16.93 8.82 -8.19
N ASP A 84 17.53 8.51 -9.34
CA ASP A 84 17.05 9.00 -10.65
C ASP A 84 15.85 8.17 -11.13
N LEU A 85 14.72 8.28 -10.43
CA LEU A 85 13.45 7.70 -10.88
C LEU A 85 12.96 8.25 -12.23
N PRO A 86 13.12 9.56 -12.54
CA PRO A 86 12.65 10.11 -13.81
C PRO A 86 13.19 9.42 -15.06
N SER A 87 14.42 8.90 -15.04
CA SER A 87 14.97 8.15 -16.19
C SER A 87 14.39 6.73 -16.35
N MET A 88 13.75 6.19 -15.32
CA MET A 88 13.14 4.86 -15.33
C MET A 88 11.75 4.86 -15.98
N LYS A 89 11.34 3.73 -16.55
CA LYS A 89 9.93 3.54 -16.96
C LYS A 89 9.06 3.41 -15.72
N VAL A 90 7.79 3.85 -15.80
CA VAL A 90 6.84 3.80 -14.67
C VAL A 90 6.78 2.43 -13.98
N ARG A 91 6.78 1.34 -14.75
CA ARG A 91 6.77 -0.03 -14.20
C ARG A 91 8.01 -0.30 -13.33
N ASP A 92 9.17 0.19 -13.76
CA ASP A 92 10.45 -0.03 -13.10
C ASP A 92 10.50 0.85 -11.84
N ARG A 93 9.95 2.09 -11.88
CA ARG A 93 9.78 2.94 -10.69
C ARG A 93 8.94 2.27 -9.61
N ILE A 94 7.82 1.65 -9.99
CA ILE A 94 6.96 0.91 -9.06
C ILE A 94 7.70 -0.29 -8.44
N ALA A 95 8.42 -1.06 -9.27
CA ALA A 95 9.21 -2.19 -8.79
C ALA A 95 10.29 -1.73 -7.80
N THR A 96 11.02 -0.67 -8.13
CA THR A 96 12.03 -0.05 -7.26
C THR A 96 11.44 0.42 -5.94
N ALA A 97 10.29 1.12 -5.97
CA ALA A 97 9.63 1.59 -4.76
C ALA A 97 9.23 0.44 -3.82
N ILE A 98 8.60 -0.62 -4.36
CA ILE A 98 8.24 -1.80 -3.58
C ILE A 98 9.49 -2.48 -3.02
N ARG A 99 10.55 -2.61 -3.83
CA ARG A 99 11.80 -3.23 -3.41
C ARG A 99 12.45 -2.47 -2.25
N VAL A 100 12.65 -1.16 -2.40
CA VAL A 100 13.19 -0.28 -1.35
C VAL A 100 12.39 -0.43 -0.06
N ARG A 101 11.06 -0.39 -0.15
CA ARG A 101 10.16 -0.50 1.00
C ARG A 101 10.30 -1.80 1.78
N LEU A 102 10.58 -2.91 1.09
CA LEU A 102 10.75 -4.23 1.68
C LEU A 102 12.19 -4.45 2.18
N GLU A 103 13.19 -4.00 1.43
CA GLU A 103 14.60 -4.08 1.83
C GLU A 103 14.87 -3.28 3.10
N GLN A 104 14.26 -2.10 3.26
CA GLN A 104 14.34 -1.31 4.50
C GLN A 104 13.82 -2.05 5.75
N ALA A 105 12.94 -3.03 5.56
CA ALA A 105 12.36 -3.81 6.65
C ALA A 105 13.06 -5.16 6.87
N ALA A 106 14.14 -5.46 6.13
CA ALA A 106 14.78 -6.79 6.14
C ALA A 106 15.27 -7.21 7.54
N ASP A 107 15.87 -6.28 8.28
CA ASP A 107 16.37 -6.54 9.64
C ASP A 107 15.24 -6.73 10.68
N HIS A 108 14.01 -6.32 10.32
CA HIS A 108 12.83 -6.36 11.19
C HIS A 108 11.67 -7.15 10.56
N LYS A 109 12.00 -8.19 9.78
CA LYS A 109 11.03 -9.04 9.07
C LYS A 109 9.97 -9.66 9.99
N GLU A 110 10.36 -10.05 11.21
CA GLU A 110 9.41 -10.53 12.22
C GLU A 110 8.42 -9.45 12.68
N ALA A 111 8.86 -8.21 12.84
CA ALA A 111 7.97 -7.11 13.22
C ALA A 111 6.91 -6.87 12.14
N VAL A 112 7.28 -6.99 10.86
CA VAL A 112 6.35 -6.95 9.72
C VAL A 112 5.37 -8.12 9.77
N ARG A 113 5.84 -9.35 9.99
CA ARG A 113 4.97 -10.53 10.10
C ARG A 113 3.96 -10.37 11.23
N LYS A 114 4.40 -9.89 12.40
CA LYS A 114 3.53 -9.64 13.56
C LYS A 114 2.55 -8.49 13.28
N ALA A 115 2.95 -7.44 12.56
CA ALA A 115 2.05 -6.36 12.15
C ALA A 115 0.95 -6.87 11.21
N LEU A 116 1.30 -7.73 10.24
CA LEU A 116 0.30 -8.37 9.38
C LEU A 116 -0.66 -9.25 10.17
N ALA A 117 -0.16 -10.09 11.08
CA ALA A 117 -1.01 -10.91 11.93
C ALA A 117 -1.95 -10.07 12.81
N PHE A 118 -1.42 -8.98 13.41
CA PHE A 118 -2.20 -8.04 14.20
C PHE A 118 -3.33 -7.42 13.36
N THR A 119 -2.99 -6.88 12.19
CA THR A 119 -3.94 -6.16 11.32
C THR A 119 -4.91 -7.05 10.54
N ALA A 120 -4.66 -8.36 10.50
CA ALA A 120 -5.59 -9.33 9.94
C ALA A 120 -6.85 -9.55 10.80
N LEU A 121 -6.82 -9.15 12.08
CA LEU A 121 -7.98 -9.27 12.95
C LEU A 121 -9.09 -8.29 12.51
N PRO A 122 -10.37 -8.71 12.47
CA PRO A 122 -11.45 -7.91 11.90
C PRO A 122 -11.60 -6.50 12.49
N GLN A 123 -11.37 -6.33 13.79
CA GLN A 123 -11.43 -5.02 14.46
C GLN A 123 -10.37 -4.03 13.96
N TYR A 124 -9.29 -4.51 13.34
CA TYR A 124 -8.22 -3.68 12.78
C TYR A 124 -8.30 -3.56 11.25
N ALA A 125 -9.34 -4.10 10.60
CA ALA A 125 -9.49 -4.06 9.15
C ALA A 125 -9.46 -2.63 8.59
N GLY A 126 -10.07 -1.66 9.29
CA GLY A 126 -10.04 -0.25 8.89
C GLY A 126 -8.61 0.32 8.89
N LEU A 127 -7.82 -0.01 9.91
CA LEU A 127 -6.42 0.38 10.01
C LEU A 127 -5.58 -0.28 8.92
N ALA A 128 -5.79 -1.58 8.68
CA ALA A 128 -5.10 -2.35 7.64
C ALA A 128 -5.33 -1.73 6.26
N LEU A 129 -6.60 -1.49 5.90
CA LEU A 129 -6.99 -0.91 4.61
C LEU A 129 -6.48 0.51 4.43
N LYS A 130 -6.59 1.36 5.47
CA LYS A 130 -6.08 2.73 5.44
C LYS A 130 -4.57 2.77 5.27
N SER A 131 -3.85 1.89 5.96
CA SER A 131 -2.40 1.80 5.88
C SER A 131 -1.95 1.30 4.51
N LEU A 132 -2.55 0.21 4.01
CA LEU A 132 -2.28 -0.31 2.67
C LEU A 132 -2.56 0.72 1.58
N TYR A 133 -3.71 1.41 1.66
CA TYR A 133 -4.06 2.49 0.73
C TYR A 133 -2.98 3.57 0.71
N ARG A 134 -2.55 4.05 1.89
CA ARG A 134 -1.51 5.08 2.01
C ARG A 134 -0.18 4.63 1.43
N THR A 135 0.22 3.37 1.66
CA THR A 135 1.45 2.80 1.08
C THR A 135 1.37 2.77 -0.44
N VAL A 136 0.28 2.25 -1.03
CA VAL A 136 0.16 2.18 -2.50
C VAL A 136 0.03 3.56 -3.14
N ASP A 137 -0.60 4.51 -2.44
CA ASP A 137 -0.71 5.89 -2.89
C ASP A 137 0.67 6.57 -2.90
N ALA A 138 1.49 6.37 -1.86
CA ALA A 138 2.87 6.84 -1.82
C ALA A 138 3.75 6.24 -2.94
N ILE A 139 3.59 4.95 -3.24
CA ILE A 139 4.29 4.31 -4.37
C ILE A 139 3.87 4.94 -5.71
N TRP A 140 2.57 5.15 -5.93
CA TRP A 140 2.09 5.81 -7.14
C TRP A 140 2.53 7.26 -7.26
N TYR A 141 2.58 7.97 -6.14
CA TYR A 141 3.13 9.33 -6.06
C TYR A 141 4.60 9.34 -6.51
N ALA A 142 5.45 8.49 -5.93
CA ALA A 142 6.86 8.38 -6.33
C ALA A 142 7.04 7.92 -7.80
N ALA A 143 6.11 7.11 -8.32
CA ALA A 143 6.13 6.69 -9.72
C ALA A 143 5.74 7.83 -10.70
N GLY A 144 5.20 8.94 -10.21
CA GLY A 144 4.76 10.09 -10.98
C GLY A 144 3.34 9.96 -11.55
N ASP A 145 2.42 9.27 -10.85
CA ASP A 145 1.01 9.18 -11.28
C ASP A 145 0.31 10.54 -11.22
N THR A 146 -0.28 10.96 -12.34
CA THR A 146 -1.09 12.19 -12.44
C THR A 146 -2.57 11.91 -12.71
N ALA A 147 -3.02 10.65 -12.55
CA ALA A 147 -4.41 10.29 -12.80
C ALA A 147 -5.34 10.88 -11.72
N THR A 148 -6.49 11.41 -12.12
CA THR A 148 -7.49 12.00 -11.18
C THR A 148 -8.85 11.31 -11.22
N ASP A 149 -9.09 10.41 -12.19
CA ASP A 149 -10.43 9.86 -12.48
C ASP A 149 -10.52 8.36 -12.15
N TYR A 150 -11.46 7.59 -12.73
CA TYR A 150 -11.61 6.14 -12.49
C TYR A 150 -10.29 5.34 -12.54
N ASN A 151 -9.37 5.76 -13.40
CA ASN A 151 -8.01 5.20 -13.51
C ASN A 151 -7.23 5.27 -12.18
N PHE A 152 -7.44 6.31 -11.37
CA PHE A 152 -6.83 6.51 -10.05
C PHE A 152 -7.17 5.36 -9.09
N TYR A 153 -8.46 5.00 -8.97
CA TYR A 153 -8.92 3.97 -8.06
C TYR A 153 -8.53 2.57 -8.55
N THR A 154 -8.68 2.29 -9.85
CA THR A 154 -8.30 0.99 -10.42
C THR A 154 -6.79 0.73 -10.26
N LYS A 155 -5.95 1.74 -10.50
CA LYS A 155 -4.49 1.64 -10.31
C LYS A 155 -4.11 1.28 -8.87
N ARG A 156 -4.74 1.92 -7.89
CA ARG A 156 -4.49 1.67 -6.46
C ARG A 156 -4.96 0.29 -6.03
N ALA A 157 -6.14 -0.14 -6.46
CA ALA A 157 -6.64 -1.48 -6.19
C ALA A 157 -5.73 -2.58 -6.78
N LEU A 158 -5.30 -2.42 -8.03
CA LEU A 158 -4.39 -3.38 -8.67
C LEU A 158 -3.02 -3.40 -7.98
N LEU A 159 -2.47 -2.24 -7.65
CA LEU A 159 -1.18 -2.16 -6.95
C LEU A 159 -1.27 -2.73 -5.52
N ALA A 160 -2.39 -2.55 -4.81
CA ALA A 160 -2.62 -3.16 -3.50
C ALA A 160 -2.58 -4.69 -3.56
N GLY A 161 -3.11 -5.29 -4.63
CA GLY A 161 -3.00 -6.72 -4.89
C GLY A 161 -1.55 -7.16 -5.16
N VAL A 162 -0.81 -6.41 -5.98
CA VAL A 162 0.61 -6.69 -6.26
C VAL A 162 1.45 -6.58 -5.00
N TYR A 163 1.34 -5.47 -4.27
CA TYR A 163 2.11 -5.20 -3.06
C TYR A 163 1.84 -6.26 -1.99
N SER A 164 0.56 -6.54 -1.68
CA SER A 164 0.21 -7.52 -0.66
C SER A 164 0.72 -8.93 -1.01
N ALA A 165 0.60 -9.34 -2.27
CA ALA A 165 1.11 -10.64 -2.71
C ALA A 165 2.64 -10.72 -2.64
N THR A 166 3.34 -9.66 -3.06
CA THR A 166 4.81 -9.59 -3.00
C THR A 166 5.29 -9.55 -1.55
N LEU A 167 4.63 -8.82 -0.66
CA LEU A 167 4.96 -8.77 0.77
C LEU A 167 4.86 -10.16 1.41
N LEU A 168 3.78 -10.90 1.15
CA LEU A 168 3.61 -12.26 1.65
C LEU A 168 4.67 -13.22 1.07
N TYR A 169 4.99 -13.11 -0.21
CA TYR A 169 6.05 -13.90 -0.84
C TYR A 169 7.42 -13.59 -0.21
N TRP A 170 7.73 -12.30 -0.05
CA TRP A 170 8.95 -11.80 0.54
C TRP A 170 9.15 -12.32 1.96
N LEU A 171 8.10 -12.36 2.78
CA LEU A 171 8.16 -12.87 4.15
C LEU A 171 8.66 -14.32 4.24
N GLU A 172 8.35 -15.14 3.24
CA GLU A 172 8.71 -16.57 3.22
C GLU A 172 9.92 -16.88 2.33
N ASP A 173 10.41 -15.90 1.57
CA ASP A 173 11.56 -16.07 0.69
C ASP A 173 12.87 -16.25 1.47
N LYS A 174 13.61 -17.29 1.10
CA LYS A 174 14.92 -17.70 1.65
C LYS A 174 16.04 -17.65 0.61
N SER A 175 15.75 -17.19 -0.61
CA SER A 175 16.77 -17.00 -1.64
C SER A 175 17.73 -15.89 -1.26
N GLU A 176 18.97 -15.99 -1.73
CA GLU A 176 19.98 -14.96 -1.53
C GLU A 176 19.48 -13.63 -2.08
N GLY A 177 19.62 -12.55 -1.30
CA GLY A 177 19.16 -11.22 -1.69
C GLY A 177 17.66 -11.11 -2.01
N HIS A 178 16.83 -12.11 -1.67
CA HIS A 178 15.41 -12.21 -2.03
C HIS A 178 15.15 -12.20 -3.56
N GLU A 179 16.05 -12.77 -4.35
CA GLU A 179 15.93 -12.82 -5.82
C GLU A 179 14.61 -13.45 -6.31
N ALA A 180 14.10 -14.46 -5.60
CA ALA A 180 12.83 -15.11 -5.94
C ALA A 180 11.65 -14.14 -5.78
N THR A 181 11.68 -13.28 -4.74
CA THR A 181 10.72 -12.19 -4.53
C THR A 181 10.75 -11.19 -5.66
N TRP A 182 11.93 -10.74 -6.10
CA TRP A 182 12.06 -9.75 -7.16
C TRP A 182 11.55 -10.30 -8.50
N THR A 183 11.89 -11.56 -8.80
CA THR A 183 11.33 -12.26 -9.96
C THR A 183 9.80 -12.40 -9.87
N PHE A 184 9.26 -12.66 -8.67
CA PHE A 184 7.82 -12.70 -8.44
C PHE A 184 7.15 -11.34 -8.68
N LEU A 185 7.72 -10.27 -8.12
CA LEU A 185 7.24 -8.90 -8.26
C LEU A 185 7.16 -8.48 -9.74
N ASP A 186 8.22 -8.72 -10.51
CA ASP A 186 8.26 -8.40 -11.95
C ASP A 186 7.12 -9.07 -12.72
N ARG A 187 6.85 -10.35 -12.44
CA ARG A 187 5.73 -11.09 -13.03
C ARG A 187 4.38 -10.49 -12.63
N ARG A 188 4.20 -10.08 -11.38
CA ARG A 188 2.94 -9.47 -10.90
C ARG A 188 2.70 -8.11 -11.53
N ILE A 189 3.72 -7.26 -11.66
CA ILE A 189 3.61 -5.98 -12.34
C ILE A 189 3.28 -6.19 -13.83
N ALA A 190 3.98 -7.13 -14.51
CA ALA A 190 3.70 -7.46 -15.90
C ALA A 190 2.24 -7.91 -16.13
N ASN A 191 1.69 -8.71 -15.22
CA ASN A 191 0.30 -9.15 -15.27
C ASN A 191 -0.66 -7.96 -15.19
N VAL A 192 -0.47 -7.05 -14.24
CA VAL A 192 -1.33 -5.86 -14.09
C VAL A 192 -1.28 -4.96 -15.32
N MET A 193 -0.10 -4.76 -15.91
CA MET A 193 0.06 -3.94 -17.12
C MET A 193 -0.58 -4.56 -18.37
N SER A 194 -0.94 -5.85 -18.32
CA SER A 194 -1.65 -6.55 -19.39
C SER A 194 -3.19 -6.40 -19.30
N ILE A 195 -3.73 -6.10 -18.12
CA ILE A 195 -5.18 -6.02 -17.87
C ILE A 195 -5.86 -4.95 -18.75
N PRO A 196 -5.34 -3.70 -18.87
CA PRO A 196 -5.94 -2.70 -19.76
C PRO A 196 -5.96 -3.12 -21.24
N LYS A 197 -4.98 -3.92 -21.67
CA LYS A 197 -4.90 -4.42 -23.06
C LYS A 197 -6.01 -5.44 -23.35
N LEU A 198 -6.39 -6.23 -22.35
CA LEU A 198 -7.45 -7.23 -22.47
C LEU A 198 -8.84 -6.57 -22.52
N THR A 199 -9.10 -5.60 -21.64
CA THR A 199 -10.38 -4.86 -21.63
C THR A 199 -10.56 -4.00 -22.88
N GLY A 200 -9.49 -3.37 -23.38
CA GLY A 200 -9.51 -2.64 -24.66
C GLY A 200 -9.85 -3.53 -25.86
N LYS A 201 -9.26 -4.74 -25.94
CA LYS A 201 -9.58 -5.71 -26.99
C LYS A 201 -11.03 -6.20 -26.92
N LEU A 202 -11.54 -6.51 -25.73
CA LEU A 202 -12.94 -6.95 -25.56
C LEU A 202 -13.94 -5.86 -25.93
N ARG A 203 -13.65 -4.58 -25.62
CA ARG A 203 -14.49 -3.45 -26.03
C ARG A 203 -14.47 -3.23 -27.55
N GLY A 204 -13.32 -3.45 -28.20
CA GLY A 204 -13.18 -3.43 -29.66
C GLY A 204 -13.90 -4.58 -30.38
N VAL A 205 -14.06 -5.74 -29.71
CA VAL A 205 -14.86 -6.88 -30.22
C VAL A 205 -16.36 -6.66 -29.96
N ALA A 206 -16.74 -6.13 -28.79
CA ALA A 206 -18.13 -5.83 -28.46
C ALA A 206 -18.75 -4.76 -29.38
N GLY A 207 -17.96 -3.80 -29.87
CA GLY A 207 -18.41 -2.83 -30.87
C GLY A 207 -18.64 -3.40 -32.28
N LYS A 208 -18.20 -4.65 -32.54
CA LYS A 208 -18.39 -5.36 -33.83
C LYS A 208 -19.43 -6.47 -33.75
N LEU A 209 -19.96 -6.77 -32.56
CA LEU A 209 -21.02 -7.76 -32.41
C LEU A 209 -22.38 -7.08 -32.68
N PRO A 210 -23.26 -7.67 -33.50
CA PRO A 210 -24.61 -7.16 -33.67
C PRO A 210 -25.31 -7.11 -32.31
N ASN A 211 -25.96 -5.99 -32.04
CA ASN A 211 -26.62 -5.70 -30.77
C ASN A 211 -27.60 -6.84 -30.44
N PRO A 212 -27.42 -7.60 -29.33
CA PRO A 212 -28.19 -8.83 -29.07
C PRO A 212 -29.70 -8.58 -28.88
N PHE A 213 -30.10 -7.33 -28.69
CA PHE A 213 -31.48 -6.90 -28.58
C PHE A 213 -32.18 -6.61 -29.92
N LEU A 214 -31.48 -6.67 -31.06
CA LEU A 214 -32.11 -6.51 -32.38
C LEU A 214 -32.99 -7.70 -32.78
N LEU A 215 -32.84 -8.86 -32.12
CA LEU A 215 -33.66 -10.06 -32.33
C LEU A 215 -35.03 -10.00 -31.61
N PHE A 216 -35.25 -9.03 -30.73
CA PHE A 216 -36.51 -8.90 -29.97
C PHE A 216 -37.45 -7.80 -30.47
N ARG A 217 -37.27 -7.33 -31.70
CA ARG A 217 -38.19 -6.35 -32.30
C ARG A 217 -39.47 -7.04 -32.78
N GLY A 218 -40.44 -7.15 -31.87
CA GLY A 218 -41.78 -7.66 -32.16
C GLY A 218 -42.50 -6.87 -33.29
N PRO A 219 -43.54 -7.45 -33.92
CA PRO A 219 -44.10 -6.91 -35.15
C PRO A 219 -44.69 -5.52 -34.94
N LYS A 220 -44.39 -4.59 -35.87
CA LYS A 220 -45.00 -3.26 -35.91
C LYS A 220 -46.53 -3.42 -36.03
N GLY A 221 -47.26 -3.08 -34.97
CA GLY A 221 -48.71 -2.97 -35.00
C GLY A 221 -49.16 -2.06 -36.15
N GLY A 222 -50.03 -2.61 -37.00
CA GLY A 222 -50.55 -1.94 -38.18
C GLY A 222 -51.26 -0.63 -37.85
N ARG A 223 -51.01 0.38 -38.69
CA ARG A 223 -51.70 1.66 -38.69
C ARG A 223 -53.22 1.42 -38.77
N ARG A 224 -53.95 1.72 -37.69
CA ARG A 224 -55.41 1.92 -37.76
C ARG A 224 -55.65 3.21 -38.57
N GLY A 225 -56.36 3.08 -39.68
CA GLY A 225 -56.74 4.19 -40.54
C GLY A 225 -57.65 5.20 -39.82
N PRO A 226 -57.77 6.44 -40.36
CA PRO A 226 -58.49 7.52 -39.69
C PRO A 226 -59.99 7.23 -39.64
N PHE A 227 -60.56 7.33 -38.44
CA PHE A 227 -62.00 7.40 -38.20
C PHE A 227 -62.58 8.62 -38.94
N ARG A 228 -63.57 8.41 -39.80
CA ARG A 228 -64.44 9.48 -40.33
C ARG A 228 -65.66 9.62 -39.40
N PRO A 229 -66.04 10.83 -38.96
CA PRO A 229 -67.30 11.04 -38.28
C PRO A 229 -68.47 11.02 -39.29
N ALA A 230 -69.58 10.39 -38.93
CA ALA A 230 -70.86 10.55 -39.62
C ALA A 230 -71.63 11.72 -38.99
N ALA A 231 -72.42 12.37 -39.84
CA ALA A 231 -73.24 13.55 -39.58
C ALA A 231 -74.32 13.36 -38.51
#